data_AF-K1UEU6-F1
#
_entry.id   AF-K1UEU6-F1
#
_cell.length_a   1.000
_cell.length_b   1.000
_cell.length_c   1.000
_cell.angle_alpha   90.00
_cell.angle_beta   90.00
_cell.angle_gamma   90.00
#
_symmetry.space_group_name_H-M   'P 1'
#
loop_
_entity.id
_entity.type
_entity.pdbx_description
1 polymer ?
#
loop_
_entity_poly.entity_id
_entity_poly.type
_entity_poly.pdbx_seq_one_letter_code
_entity_poly.pdbx_strand_id
1 'polypeptide(L)'
;PLVWLHEIYKDRNDEITYLYIDTDRSRKTKTVRKSDYYLDFAERVYAWQKNHLRRDDGVYADMMHNPGTPLNPGDKDLGEGVQLELIDGVYYRKHANMAGYTGEAYSYNSGTMISGAADLYRATQQQVYLDDLKELSDDTFAYFAKKDATVAGYYTYAFTGNNNWFNGVLMRGWADAYACYPEKTAEYLDTFQKNLDYAYDNFLYDSMLPVNLLVGWSRDQGHNAVAALFTFAYAAEYAVLAAYEAEK
;
A
#
# COMPACT_ATOMS: atom_id res chain seq x y z
N PRO A 1 -1.27 9.79 -3.40
CA PRO A 1 -2.00 11.10 -3.41
C PRO A 1 -1.13 12.35 -3.19
N LEU A 2 -0.02 12.30 -2.43
CA LEU A 2 0.84 13.47 -2.20
C LEU A 2 1.50 13.97 -3.51
N VAL A 3 1.97 13.05 -4.37
CA VAL A 3 2.49 13.40 -5.69
C VAL A 3 1.42 14.08 -6.56
N TRP A 4 0.17 13.60 -6.53
CA TRP A 4 -0.91 14.25 -7.30
C TRP A 4 -1.19 15.67 -6.80
N LEU A 5 -1.10 15.90 -5.48
CA LEU A 5 -1.18 17.25 -4.93
C LEU A 5 0.00 18.12 -5.41
N HIS A 6 1.22 17.57 -5.44
CA HIS A 6 2.35 18.27 -6.07
C HIS A 6 2.00 18.66 -7.51
N GLU A 7 1.47 17.74 -8.31
CA GLU A 7 1.12 17.99 -9.72
C GLU A 7 0.03 19.04 -9.90
N ILE A 8 -1.00 19.05 -9.04
CA ILE A 8 -2.05 20.08 -9.05
C ILE A 8 -1.50 21.48 -8.79
N TYR A 9 -0.43 21.60 -7.97
CA TYR A 9 0.15 22.88 -7.58
C TYR A 9 1.46 23.23 -8.31
N LYS A 10 2.02 22.36 -9.16
CA LYS A 10 3.36 22.54 -9.74
C LYS A 10 3.52 23.82 -10.57
N ASP A 11 2.46 24.24 -11.24
CA ASP A 11 2.42 25.46 -12.07
C ASP A 11 1.82 26.66 -11.34
N ARG A 12 1.58 26.52 -10.02
CA ARG A 12 0.98 27.53 -9.16
C ARG A 12 1.99 28.02 -8.11
N ASN A 13 1.79 29.27 -7.67
CA ASN A 13 2.58 29.90 -6.60
C ASN A 13 1.87 29.85 -5.24
N ASP A 14 0.90 28.94 -5.07
CA ASP A 14 0.26 28.73 -3.78
C ASP A 14 1.28 28.29 -2.73
N GLU A 15 1.27 28.95 -1.58
CA GLU A 15 2.13 28.62 -0.46
C GLU A 15 1.38 27.87 0.64
N ILE A 16 2.15 27.18 1.48
CA ILE A 16 1.70 26.57 2.72
C ILE A 16 2.69 26.88 3.83
N THR A 17 2.15 27.25 5.00
CA THR A 17 2.92 27.36 6.24
C THR A 17 2.66 26.13 7.10
N TYR A 18 3.72 25.43 7.50
CA TYR A 18 3.62 24.26 8.36
C TYR A 18 4.58 24.34 9.55
N LEU A 19 4.25 23.59 10.60
CA LEU A 19 5.06 23.46 11.81
C LEU A 19 6.03 22.29 11.67
N TYR A 20 7.25 22.45 12.17
CA TYR A 20 8.23 21.37 12.27
C TYR A 20 9.06 21.49 13.56
N ILE A 21 9.71 20.40 13.95
CA ILE A 21 10.65 20.35 15.07
C ILE A 21 12.06 20.46 14.49
N ASP A 22 12.82 21.49 14.88
CA ASP A 22 14.19 21.69 14.41
C ASP A 22 15.18 20.79 15.19
N THR A 23 16.44 20.77 14.76
CA THR A 23 17.52 19.95 15.35
C THR A 23 17.78 20.27 16.82
N ASP A 24 17.49 21.49 17.27
CA ASP A 24 17.54 21.94 18.66
C ASP A 24 16.25 21.62 19.47
N ARG A 25 15.31 20.87 18.87
CA ARG A 25 13.97 20.53 19.37
C ARG A 25 13.00 21.69 19.54
N SER A 26 13.36 22.89 19.10
CA SER A 26 12.42 24.00 19.06
C SER A 26 11.37 23.79 17.97
N ARG A 27 10.14 24.26 18.23
CA ARG A 27 9.04 24.23 17.26
C ARG A 27 9.12 25.48 16.40
N LYS A 28 9.29 25.30 15.09
CA LYS A 28 9.40 26.39 14.12
C LYS A 28 8.32 26.29 13.06
N THR A 29 8.08 27.39 12.37
CA THR A 29 7.24 27.45 11.18
C THR A 29 8.10 27.64 9.94
N LYS A 30 7.66 27.09 8.82
CA LYS A 30 8.27 27.32 7.51
C LYS A 30 7.16 27.54 6.49
N THR A 31 7.34 28.55 5.63
CA THR A 31 6.49 28.77 4.46
C THR A 31 7.24 28.32 3.21
N VAL A 32 6.58 27.51 2.39
CA VAL A 32 7.11 26.97 1.13
C VAL A 32 5.99 26.91 0.10
N ARG A 33 6.33 26.70 -1.18
CA ARG A 33 5.34 26.36 -2.20
C ARG A 33 4.66 25.04 -1.86
N LYS A 34 3.35 24.95 -2.12
CA LYS A 34 2.58 23.71 -1.95
C LYS A 34 3.14 22.56 -2.78
N SER A 35 3.55 22.83 -4.02
CA SER A 35 4.17 21.82 -4.90
C SER A 35 5.36 21.17 -4.22
N ASP A 36 6.25 21.97 -3.64
CA ASP A 36 7.51 21.51 -3.06
C ASP A 36 7.23 20.78 -1.74
N TYR A 37 6.30 21.30 -0.94
CA TYR A 37 5.86 20.65 0.30
C TYR A 37 5.31 19.24 0.05
N TYR A 38 4.40 19.08 -0.91
CA TYR A 38 3.77 17.78 -1.13
C TYR A 38 4.73 16.75 -1.73
N LEU A 39 5.65 17.18 -2.61
CA LEU A 39 6.66 16.28 -3.16
C LEU A 39 7.68 15.86 -2.09
N ASP A 40 8.24 16.82 -1.34
CA ASP A 40 9.17 16.52 -0.22
C ASP A 40 8.51 15.61 0.82
N PHE A 41 7.21 15.81 1.10
CA PHE A 41 6.50 14.92 2.01
C PHE A 41 6.30 13.52 1.41
N ALA A 42 5.98 13.41 0.11
CA ALA A 42 5.87 12.12 -0.56
C ALA A 42 7.19 11.33 -0.49
N GLU A 43 8.31 11.97 -0.83
CA GLU A 43 9.64 11.36 -0.80
C GLU A 43 10.01 10.90 0.62
N ARG A 44 9.73 11.71 1.64
CA ARG A 44 10.00 11.36 3.04
C ARG A 44 9.16 10.20 3.56
N VAL A 45 7.86 10.17 3.22
CA VAL A 45 6.99 9.05 3.61
C VAL A 45 7.47 7.77 2.93
N TYR A 46 7.77 7.83 1.63
CA TYR A 46 8.28 6.69 0.89
C TYR A 46 9.61 6.17 1.47
N ALA A 47 10.58 7.06 1.69
CA ALA A 47 11.87 6.71 2.27
C ALA A 47 11.72 6.14 3.68
N TRP A 48 10.83 6.69 4.51
CA TRP A 48 10.56 6.14 5.84
C TRP A 48 10.02 4.72 5.74
N GLN A 49 9.01 4.48 4.90
CA GLN A 49 8.45 3.14 4.73
C GLN A 49 9.51 2.14 4.24
N LYS A 50 10.28 2.50 3.21
CA LYS A 50 11.37 1.65 2.68
C LYS A 50 12.39 1.29 3.74
N ASN A 51 12.83 2.26 4.54
CA ASN A 51 13.90 2.05 5.52
C ASN A 51 13.46 1.31 6.79
N HIS A 52 12.14 1.20 7.05
CA HIS A 52 11.64 0.66 8.31
C HIS A 52 10.75 -0.58 8.14
N LEU A 53 10.03 -0.71 7.03
CA LEU A 53 9.04 -1.77 6.83
C LEU A 53 9.37 -2.77 5.72
N ARG A 54 10.40 -2.52 4.89
CA ARG A 54 10.85 -3.49 3.88
C ARG A 54 11.54 -4.67 4.58
N ARG A 55 11.04 -5.87 4.33
CA ARG A 55 11.58 -7.13 4.85
C ARG A 55 12.71 -7.66 3.97
N ASP A 56 13.49 -8.59 4.53
CA ASP A 56 14.59 -9.27 3.83
C ASP A 56 14.14 -10.08 2.60
N ASP A 57 12.87 -10.50 2.55
CA ASP A 57 12.28 -11.24 1.44
C ASP A 57 11.60 -10.35 0.38
N GLY A 58 11.84 -9.03 0.43
CA GLY A 58 11.45 -8.13 -0.64
C GLY A 58 10.03 -7.57 -0.55
N VAL A 59 9.25 -7.89 0.49
CA VAL A 59 7.90 -7.34 0.68
C VAL A 59 7.79 -6.47 1.92
N TYR A 60 6.69 -5.74 2.06
CA TYR A 60 6.46 -4.85 3.18
C TYR A 60 5.70 -5.54 4.32
N ALA A 61 6.22 -5.38 5.54
CA ALA A 61 5.54 -5.75 6.77
C ALA A 61 4.34 -4.84 7.06
N ASP A 62 3.50 -5.23 8.02
CA ASP A 62 2.28 -4.50 8.38
C ASP A 62 2.56 -3.21 9.13
N MET A 63 3.44 -3.27 10.14
CA MET A 63 3.70 -2.12 11.00
C MET A 63 5.03 -2.22 11.73
N MET A 64 5.45 -1.12 12.33
CA MET A 64 6.55 -1.12 13.29
C MET A 64 6.05 -1.61 14.66
N HIS A 65 6.89 -2.36 15.37
CA HIS A 65 6.65 -2.79 16.74
C HIS A 65 7.30 -1.84 17.74
N ASN A 66 6.53 -1.38 18.73
CA ASN A 66 7.07 -0.88 19.99
C ASN A 66 7.07 -2.04 20.99
N PRO A 67 8.23 -2.48 21.50
CA PRO A 67 8.31 -3.57 22.49
C PRO A 67 7.69 -3.26 23.84
N GLY A 68 7.13 -2.05 24.02
CA GLY A 68 6.60 -1.57 25.28
C GLY A 68 7.75 -1.10 26.16
N THR A 69 7.66 0.12 26.67
CA THR A 69 8.51 0.54 27.79
C THR A 69 7.68 0.37 29.06
N PRO A 70 8.20 -0.26 30.14
CA PRO A 70 7.52 -0.26 31.42
C PRO A 70 7.19 1.19 31.82
N LEU A 71 5.92 1.45 32.20
CA LEU A 71 5.50 2.77 32.68
C LEU A 71 6.30 3.14 33.94
N ASN A 72 6.69 4.40 34.07
CA ASN A 72 7.24 4.87 35.33
C ASN A 72 6.12 4.84 36.40
N PRO A 73 6.43 4.49 37.67
CA PRO A 73 5.45 4.56 38.74
C PRO A 73 4.99 6.02 38.94
N GLY A 74 3.87 6.39 38.32
CA GLY A 74 3.36 7.77 38.29
C GLY A 74 2.54 8.12 37.05
N ASP A 75 2.73 7.40 35.94
CA ASP A 75 1.99 7.61 34.70
C ASP A 75 0.58 7.00 34.81
N LYS A 76 -0.39 7.82 35.21
CA LYS A 76 -1.82 7.45 35.22
C LYS A 76 -2.44 7.75 33.85
N ASP A 77 -3.15 6.78 33.31
CA ASP A 77 -4.16 6.91 32.23
C ASP A 77 -3.71 7.12 30.78
N LEU A 78 -2.50 6.73 30.40
CA LEU A 78 -2.17 6.54 28.99
C LEU A 78 -1.77 5.08 28.84
N GLY A 79 -2.51 4.29 28.03
CA GLY A 79 -2.30 2.84 27.90
C GLY A 79 -0.83 2.43 27.78
N GLU A 80 -0.52 1.18 28.15
CA GLU A 80 0.85 0.65 28.26
C GLU A 80 1.81 1.21 27.18
N GLY A 81 2.89 1.87 27.63
CA GLY A 81 3.97 2.35 26.75
C GLY A 81 3.82 3.76 26.16
N VAL A 82 2.79 4.53 26.53
CA VAL A 82 2.73 5.96 26.16
C VAL A 82 3.54 6.80 27.14
N GLN A 83 4.59 7.45 26.64
CA GLN A 83 5.41 8.40 27.41
C GLN A 83 4.99 9.84 27.13
N LEU A 84 5.12 10.71 28.14
CA LEU A 84 4.94 12.15 28.00
C LEU A 84 6.27 12.89 28.12
N GLU A 85 6.35 14.06 27.49
CA GLU A 85 7.43 15.03 27.70
C GLU A 85 6.84 16.41 28.01
N LEU A 86 7.46 17.12 28.95
CA LEU A 86 7.05 18.48 29.33
C LEU A 86 7.80 19.49 28.45
N ILE A 87 7.07 20.29 27.69
CA ILE A 87 7.64 21.36 26.87
C ILE A 87 6.86 22.65 27.15
N ASP A 88 7.58 23.68 27.62
CA ASP A 88 7.03 24.99 27.99
C ASP A 88 5.83 24.90 28.96
N GLY A 89 5.90 23.99 29.93
CA GLY A 89 4.85 23.77 30.92
C GLY A 89 3.64 22.96 30.43
N VAL A 90 3.65 22.46 29.19
CA VAL A 90 2.60 21.62 28.61
C VAL A 90 3.13 20.21 28.35
N TYR A 91 2.40 19.19 28.80
CA TYR A 91 2.74 17.79 28.52
C TYR A 91 2.30 17.40 27.11
N TYR A 92 3.23 16.84 26.33
CA TYR A 92 2.99 16.27 25.00
C TYR A 92 3.29 14.78 25.00
N ARG A 93 2.64 14.02 24.12
CA ARG A 93 3.02 12.62 23.87
C ARG A 93 4.41 12.58 23.25
N LYS A 94 5.32 11.92 23.95
CA LYS A 94 6.67 11.66 23.46
C LYS A 94 6.63 10.62 22.35
N HIS A 95 7.54 10.74 21.39
CA HIS A 95 7.75 9.74 20.36
C HIS A 95 8.03 8.35 20.98
N ALA A 96 7.40 7.31 20.43
CA ALA A 96 7.62 5.93 20.81
C ALA A 96 8.82 5.36 20.05
N ASN A 97 9.83 4.87 20.77
CA ASN A 97 10.94 4.17 20.16
C ASN A 97 10.45 2.83 19.60
N MET A 98 10.55 2.66 18.28
CA MET A 98 10.15 1.43 17.60
C MET A 98 11.38 0.52 17.42
N ALA A 99 11.24 -0.78 17.68
CA ALA A 99 12.36 -1.72 17.64
C ALA A 99 12.63 -2.28 16.23
N GLY A 100 11.59 -2.46 15.42
CA GLY A 100 11.68 -3.06 14.08
C GLY A 100 10.29 -3.35 13.53
N TYR A 101 10.21 -3.77 12.27
CA TYR A 101 8.94 -4.17 11.68
C TYR A 101 8.38 -5.44 12.32
N THR A 102 7.06 -5.61 12.24
CA THR A 102 6.33 -6.80 12.69
C THR A 102 5.04 -6.95 11.88
N GLY A 103 4.37 -8.08 12.08
CA GLY A 103 3.11 -8.41 11.44
C GLY A 103 3.27 -9.11 10.10
N GLU A 104 2.14 -9.63 9.61
CA GLU A 104 2.03 -10.35 8.36
C GLU A 104 2.33 -9.42 7.16
N ALA A 105 2.95 -9.94 6.11
CA ALA A 105 3.05 -9.19 4.86
C ALA A 105 1.71 -9.33 4.11
N TYR A 106 0.93 -8.25 4.05
CA TYR A 106 -0.27 -8.19 3.23
C TYR A 106 0.03 -7.56 1.86
N SER A 107 -0.64 -8.04 0.81
CA SER A 107 -0.39 -7.62 -0.56
C SER A 107 -0.52 -6.11 -0.79
N TYR A 108 -1.45 -5.46 -0.08
CA TYR A 108 -1.65 -4.00 -0.19
C TYR A 108 -0.48 -3.17 0.33
N ASN A 109 0.27 -3.66 1.32
CA ASN A 109 1.43 -2.93 1.88
C ASN A 109 2.49 -2.74 0.79
N SER A 110 2.77 -3.81 0.05
CA SER A 110 3.70 -3.76 -1.09
C SER A 110 3.09 -3.04 -2.29
N GLY A 111 1.81 -3.30 -2.61
CA GLY A 111 1.09 -2.64 -3.70
C GLY A 111 1.11 -1.12 -3.63
N THR A 112 0.84 -0.55 -2.46
CA THR A 112 0.88 0.91 -2.26
C THR A 112 2.27 1.51 -2.42
N MET A 113 3.32 0.75 -2.07
CA MET A 113 4.70 1.18 -2.28
C MET A 113 5.10 1.11 -3.76
N ILE A 114 4.58 0.16 -4.54
CA ILE A 114 4.75 0.15 -6.00
C ILE A 114 4.11 1.39 -6.62
N SER A 115 2.83 1.69 -6.31
CA SER A 115 2.17 2.93 -6.76
C SER A 115 2.95 4.18 -6.37
N GLY A 116 3.45 4.23 -5.13
CA GLY A 116 4.24 5.36 -4.63
C GLY A 116 5.55 5.56 -5.40
N ALA A 117 6.24 4.46 -5.74
CA ALA A 117 7.44 4.50 -6.55
C ALA A 117 7.14 4.97 -7.99
N ALA A 118 6.05 4.51 -8.58
CA ALA A 118 5.61 4.92 -9.92
C ALA A 118 5.31 6.42 -9.97
N ASP A 119 4.53 6.92 -9.00
CA ASP A 119 4.21 8.34 -8.84
C ASP A 119 5.48 9.18 -8.65
N LEU A 120 6.38 8.78 -7.75
CA LEU A 120 7.62 9.51 -7.47
C LEU A 120 8.57 9.50 -8.67
N TYR A 121 8.72 8.38 -9.36
CA TYR A 121 9.51 8.33 -10.59
C TYR A 121 8.92 9.25 -11.65
N ARG A 122 7.60 9.21 -11.87
CA ARG A 122 6.90 10.10 -12.81
C ARG A 122 7.17 11.57 -12.50
N ALA A 123 7.07 11.98 -11.24
CA ALA A 123 7.24 13.37 -10.83
C ALA A 123 8.71 13.86 -10.82
N THR A 124 9.66 12.97 -10.55
CA THR A 124 11.06 13.37 -10.26
C THR A 124 12.08 12.90 -11.29
N GLN A 125 11.75 11.85 -12.05
CA GLN A 125 12.65 11.11 -12.95
C GLN A 125 13.90 10.54 -12.25
N GLN A 126 13.89 10.43 -10.91
CA GLN A 126 15.01 9.88 -10.16
C GLN A 126 15.06 8.36 -10.29
N GLN A 127 16.19 7.84 -10.78
CA GLN A 127 16.37 6.42 -11.10
C GLN A 127 16.10 5.48 -9.92
N VAL A 128 16.38 5.92 -8.68
CA VAL A 128 16.13 5.13 -7.47
C VAL A 128 14.68 4.65 -7.36
N TYR A 129 13.70 5.47 -7.79
CA TYR A 129 12.29 5.08 -7.73
C TYR A 129 11.92 4.08 -8.83
N LEU A 130 12.56 4.14 -9.98
CA LEU A 130 12.37 3.14 -11.04
C LEU A 130 12.98 1.80 -10.63
N ASP A 131 14.18 1.81 -10.05
CA ASP A 131 14.84 0.61 -9.58
C ASP A 131 14.03 -0.05 -8.47
N ASP A 132 13.60 0.73 -7.47
CA ASP A 132 12.74 0.25 -6.37
C ASP A 132 11.42 -0.32 -6.88
N LEU A 133 10.80 0.32 -7.86
CA LEU A 133 9.55 -0.13 -8.48
C LEU A 133 9.72 -1.49 -9.14
N LYS A 134 10.79 -1.70 -9.90
CA LYS A 134 11.05 -2.95 -10.62
C LYS A 134 11.32 -4.09 -9.63
N GLU A 135 12.26 -3.87 -8.71
CA GLU A 135 12.63 -4.86 -7.70
C GLU A 135 11.42 -5.25 -6.84
N LEU A 136 10.69 -4.27 -6.31
CA LEU A 136 9.49 -4.54 -5.52
C LEU A 136 8.40 -5.25 -6.31
N SER A 137 8.20 -4.91 -7.59
CA SER A 137 7.17 -5.57 -8.41
C SER A 137 7.47 -7.05 -8.57
N ASP A 138 8.73 -7.40 -8.87
CA ASP A 138 9.19 -8.78 -9.06
C ASP A 138 9.10 -9.58 -7.74
N ASP A 139 9.62 -9.02 -6.64
CA ASP A 139 9.57 -9.62 -5.30
C ASP A 139 8.13 -9.88 -4.86
N THR A 140 7.26 -8.90 -5.07
CA THR A 140 5.84 -8.98 -4.66
C THR A 140 5.10 -10.04 -5.47
N PHE A 141 5.37 -10.17 -6.77
CA PHE A 141 4.78 -11.24 -7.58
C PHE A 141 5.24 -12.61 -7.09
N ALA A 142 6.55 -12.79 -6.87
CA ALA A 142 7.10 -14.05 -6.38
C ALA A 142 6.54 -14.44 -4.99
N TYR A 143 6.35 -13.45 -4.11
CA TYR A 143 5.84 -13.66 -2.76
C TYR A 143 4.35 -14.01 -2.74
N PHE A 144 3.49 -13.27 -3.45
CA PHE A 144 2.03 -13.41 -3.32
C PHE A 144 1.38 -14.31 -4.38
N ALA A 145 1.93 -14.41 -5.59
CA ALA A 145 1.29 -15.12 -6.69
C ALA A 145 1.75 -16.59 -6.71
N LYS A 146 0.84 -17.53 -6.44
CA LYS A 146 1.16 -18.98 -6.38
C LYS A 146 0.62 -19.72 -7.60
N LYS A 147 1.48 -19.91 -8.60
CA LYS A 147 1.14 -20.62 -9.83
C LYS A 147 0.71 -22.06 -9.53
N ASP A 148 -0.35 -22.52 -10.20
CA ASP A 148 -0.86 -23.90 -10.20
C ASP A 148 -1.29 -24.42 -8.82
N ALA A 149 -1.40 -23.55 -7.81
CA ALA A 149 -1.69 -23.96 -6.43
C ALA A 149 -3.16 -24.38 -6.21
N THR A 150 -4.09 -23.90 -7.05
CA THR A 150 -5.52 -24.21 -6.94
C THR A 150 -6.09 -24.76 -8.25
N VAL A 151 -5.84 -24.08 -9.36
CA VAL A 151 -6.23 -24.53 -10.71
C VAL A 151 -4.99 -24.46 -11.60
N ALA A 152 -4.71 -25.53 -12.35
CA ALA A 152 -3.58 -25.57 -13.27
C ALA A 152 -3.72 -24.48 -14.35
N GLY A 153 -2.65 -23.72 -14.59
CA GLY A 153 -2.62 -22.57 -15.49
C GLY A 153 -2.95 -21.22 -14.84
N TYR A 154 -3.39 -21.21 -13.58
CA TYR A 154 -3.80 -20.00 -12.85
C TYR A 154 -2.89 -19.69 -11.66
N TYR A 155 -3.02 -18.48 -11.11
CA TYR A 155 -2.25 -18.03 -9.95
C TYR A 155 -3.16 -17.82 -8.76
N THR A 156 -2.90 -18.53 -7.67
CA THR A 156 -3.65 -18.37 -6.43
C THR A 156 -3.08 -17.22 -5.62
N TYR A 157 -3.98 -16.34 -5.17
CA TYR A 157 -3.71 -15.31 -4.15
C TYR A 157 -4.48 -15.64 -2.87
N ALA A 158 -4.03 -15.10 -1.73
CA ALA A 158 -4.77 -15.23 -0.49
C ALA A 158 -6.17 -14.59 -0.63
N PHE A 159 -7.20 -15.23 -0.07
CA PHE A 159 -8.60 -14.78 -0.16
C PHE A 159 -9.30 -14.69 1.20
N THR A 160 -8.63 -15.12 2.27
CA THR A 160 -9.17 -15.06 3.63
C THR A 160 -9.08 -13.64 4.21
N GLY A 161 -9.89 -13.33 5.22
CA GLY A 161 -9.92 -11.98 5.78
C GLY A 161 -10.25 -10.93 4.71
N ASN A 162 -9.47 -9.85 4.66
CA ASN A 162 -9.66 -8.77 3.68
C ASN A 162 -8.77 -8.92 2.43
N ASN A 163 -8.16 -10.09 2.21
CA ASN A 163 -7.14 -10.23 1.17
C ASN A 163 -7.65 -9.95 -0.25
N ASN A 164 -8.93 -10.18 -0.58
CA ASN A 164 -9.44 -9.80 -1.90
C ASN A 164 -9.35 -8.29 -2.15
N TRP A 165 -9.64 -7.47 -1.14
CA TRP A 165 -9.43 -6.04 -1.26
C TRP A 165 -7.95 -5.68 -1.28
N PHE A 166 -7.11 -6.35 -0.48
CA PHE A 166 -5.67 -6.12 -0.48
C PHE A 166 -5.03 -6.44 -1.84
N ASN A 167 -5.46 -7.53 -2.49
CA ASN A 167 -5.00 -7.94 -3.80
C ASN A 167 -5.41 -6.93 -4.88
N GLY A 168 -6.61 -6.38 -4.79
CA GLY A 168 -7.01 -5.29 -5.70
C GLY A 168 -6.17 -4.02 -5.52
N VAL A 169 -5.69 -3.73 -4.31
CA VAL A 169 -4.70 -2.65 -4.10
C VAL A 169 -3.35 -3.00 -4.75
N LEU A 170 -2.89 -4.24 -4.61
CA LEU A 170 -1.68 -4.72 -5.28
C LEU A 170 -1.76 -4.62 -6.80
N MET A 171 -2.83 -5.10 -7.40
CA MET A 171 -3.03 -5.07 -8.84
C MET A 171 -2.99 -3.64 -9.39
N ARG A 172 -3.58 -2.67 -8.67
CA ARG A 172 -3.48 -1.25 -9.05
C ARG A 172 -2.05 -0.72 -9.00
N GLY A 173 -1.24 -1.18 -8.04
CA GLY A 173 0.20 -0.86 -8.02
C GLY A 173 0.92 -1.30 -9.30
N TRP A 174 0.64 -2.51 -9.79
CA TRP A 174 1.21 -2.95 -11.07
C TRP A 174 0.65 -2.21 -12.28
N ALA A 175 -0.62 -1.79 -12.26
CA ALA A 175 -1.19 -0.93 -13.29
C ALA A 175 -0.48 0.44 -13.33
N ASP A 176 -0.25 1.07 -12.17
CA ASP A 176 0.50 2.33 -12.06
C ASP A 176 1.95 2.18 -12.55
N ALA A 177 2.55 1.02 -12.32
CA ALA A 177 3.90 0.70 -12.76
C ALA A 177 4.03 0.36 -14.25
N TYR A 178 2.91 0.07 -14.94
CA TYR A 178 2.92 -0.41 -16.32
C TYR A 178 3.64 0.52 -17.30
N ALA A 179 3.43 1.83 -17.17
CA ALA A 179 4.06 2.82 -18.04
C ALA A 179 5.61 2.81 -17.95
N CYS A 180 6.18 2.27 -16.87
CA CYS A 180 7.62 2.28 -16.60
C CYS A 180 8.26 0.88 -16.65
N TYR A 181 7.47 -0.18 -16.50
CA TYR A 181 7.93 -1.56 -16.46
C TYR A 181 6.95 -2.55 -17.12
N PRO A 182 6.59 -2.34 -18.40
CA PRO A 182 5.52 -3.07 -19.06
C PRO A 182 5.83 -4.56 -19.26
N GLU A 183 7.09 -4.93 -19.42
CA GLU A 183 7.51 -6.31 -19.72
C GLU A 183 7.15 -7.33 -18.64
N LYS A 184 7.04 -6.88 -17.38
CA LYS A 184 6.69 -7.73 -16.24
C LYS A 184 5.31 -7.45 -15.68
N THR A 185 4.97 -6.18 -15.52
CA THR A 185 3.67 -5.80 -14.97
C THR A 185 2.51 -6.26 -15.86
N ALA A 186 2.69 -6.36 -17.18
CA ALA A 186 1.70 -6.97 -18.07
C ALA A 186 1.44 -8.44 -17.74
N GLU A 187 2.48 -9.23 -17.45
CA GLU A 187 2.36 -10.62 -17.02
C GLU A 187 1.59 -10.70 -15.69
N TYR A 188 1.82 -9.74 -14.79
CA TYR A 188 1.20 -9.73 -13.47
C TYR A 188 -0.28 -9.36 -13.53
N LEU A 189 -0.63 -8.32 -14.30
CA LEU A 189 -2.01 -7.92 -14.56
C LEU A 189 -2.81 -9.05 -15.24
N ASP A 190 -2.20 -9.77 -16.18
CA ASP A 190 -2.82 -10.91 -16.87
C ASP A 190 -3.24 -12.03 -15.90
N THR A 191 -2.50 -12.25 -14.81
CA THR A 191 -2.92 -13.24 -13.80
C THR A 191 -4.21 -12.86 -13.08
N PHE A 192 -4.41 -11.57 -12.79
CA PHE A 192 -5.65 -11.06 -12.21
C PHE A 192 -6.81 -11.13 -13.20
N GLN A 193 -6.58 -10.71 -14.44
CA GLN A 193 -7.56 -10.81 -15.53
C GLN A 193 -8.05 -12.26 -15.69
N LYS A 194 -7.12 -13.22 -15.80
CA LYS A 194 -7.45 -14.65 -15.94
C LYS A 194 -8.26 -15.19 -14.77
N ASN A 195 -7.90 -14.83 -13.54
CA ASN A 195 -8.64 -15.28 -12.36
C ASN A 195 -10.07 -14.72 -12.32
N LEU A 196 -10.23 -13.44 -12.68
CA LEU A 196 -11.53 -12.77 -12.76
C LEU A 196 -12.40 -13.39 -13.85
N ASP A 197 -11.85 -13.58 -15.05
CA ASP A 197 -12.56 -14.20 -16.18
C ASP A 197 -12.97 -15.64 -15.85
N TYR A 198 -12.06 -16.42 -15.24
CA TYR A 198 -12.39 -17.77 -14.79
C TYR A 198 -13.54 -17.79 -13.80
N ALA A 199 -13.53 -16.89 -12.82
CA ALA A 199 -14.62 -16.80 -11.85
C ALA A 199 -15.93 -16.34 -12.49
N TYR A 200 -15.86 -15.42 -13.45
CA TYR A 200 -17.02 -14.93 -14.17
C TYR A 200 -17.68 -16.05 -14.98
N ASP A 201 -16.89 -16.79 -15.76
CA ASP A 201 -17.39 -17.85 -16.63
C ASP A 201 -17.95 -19.05 -15.85
N ASN A 202 -17.39 -19.34 -14.67
CA ASN A 202 -17.72 -20.56 -13.92
C ASN A 202 -18.63 -20.33 -12.72
N PHE A 203 -18.59 -19.15 -12.10
CA PHE A 203 -19.16 -18.93 -10.77
C PHE A 203 -19.97 -17.65 -10.63
N LEU A 204 -20.23 -16.89 -11.70
CA LEU A 204 -21.10 -15.71 -11.58
C LEU A 204 -22.50 -16.11 -11.09
N TYR A 205 -22.94 -15.48 -10.01
CA TYR A 205 -24.27 -15.71 -9.44
C TYR A 205 -24.87 -14.38 -8.98
N ASP A 206 -26.07 -14.03 -9.46
CA ASP A 206 -26.75 -12.76 -9.16
C ASP A 206 -25.86 -11.51 -9.33
N SER A 207 -25.04 -11.50 -10.40
CA SER A 207 -24.05 -10.44 -10.69
C SER A 207 -22.93 -10.27 -9.64
N MET A 208 -22.70 -11.30 -8.82
CA MET A 208 -21.66 -11.34 -7.80
C MET A 208 -20.66 -12.46 -8.10
N LEU A 209 -19.41 -12.22 -7.71
CA LEU A 209 -18.34 -13.22 -7.75
C LEU A 209 -18.06 -13.75 -6.34
N PRO A 210 -17.62 -15.02 -6.21
CA PRO A 210 -17.29 -15.62 -4.93
C PRO A 210 -16.03 -14.99 -4.31
N VAL A 211 -15.85 -15.22 -3.00
CA VAL A 211 -14.62 -14.83 -2.28
C VAL A 211 -13.40 -15.57 -2.82
N ASN A 212 -13.53 -16.83 -3.24
CA ASN A 212 -12.46 -17.58 -3.89
C ASN A 212 -12.76 -17.71 -5.40
N LEU A 213 -12.08 -16.89 -6.20
CA LEU A 213 -12.26 -16.80 -7.66
C LEU A 213 -11.96 -18.13 -8.38
N LEU A 214 -11.08 -18.98 -7.84
CA LEU A 214 -10.65 -20.21 -8.49
C LEU A 214 -11.40 -21.48 -8.00
N VAL A 215 -12.10 -21.40 -6.87
CA VAL A 215 -12.85 -22.53 -6.28
C VAL A 215 -14.36 -22.38 -6.43
N GLY A 216 -14.87 -21.14 -6.42
CA GLY A 216 -16.29 -20.88 -6.53
C GLY A 216 -17.01 -20.66 -5.18
N TRP A 217 -18.34 -20.74 -5.23
CA TRP A 217 -19.20 -20.62 -4.05
C TRP A 217 -19.08 -21.83 -3.12
N SER A 218 -19.13 -21.58 -1.82
CA SER A 218 -19.15 -22.63 -0.81
C SER A 218 -20.45 -23.43 -0.88
N ARG A 219 -20.34 -24.75 -0.66
CA ARG A 219 -21.52 -25.62 -0.47
C ARG A 219 -22.25 -25.33 0.83
N ASP A 220 -21.54 -24.77 1.80
CA ASP A 220 -22.13 -24.19 3.01
C ASP A 220 -22.52 -22.74 2.75
N GLN A 221 -23.83 -22.47 2.74
CA GLN A 221 -24.40 -21.16 2.49
C GLN A 221 -23.95 -20.11 3.50
N GLY A 222 -23.61 -20.51 4.73
CA GLY A 222 -23.10 -19.61 5.77
C GLY A 222 -21.78 -18.93 5.38
N HIS A 223 -21.01 -19.51 4.46
CA HIS A 223 -19.75 -18.97 3.97
C HIS A 223 -19.89 -18.16 2.67
N ASN A 224 -21.11 -17.99 2.14
CA ASN A 224 -21.36 -17.23 0.92
C ASN A 224 -21.76 -15.77 1.20
N ALA A 225 -21.70 -15.32 2.46
CA ALA A 225 -21.83 -13.92 2.79
C ALA A 225 -20.59 -13.15 2.30
N VAL A 226 -20.75 -12.40 1.22
CA VAL A 226 -19.68 -11.57 0.64
C VAL A 226 -19.76 -10.17 1.23
N ALA A 227 -18.64 -9.68 1.78
CA ALA A 227 -18.54 -8.29 2.19
C ALA A 227 -18.58 -7.38 0.96
N ALA A 228 -19.35 -6.29 1.00
CA ALA A 228 -19.43 -5.33 -0.12
C ALA A 228 -18.04 -4.83 -0.56
N LEU A 229 -17.09 -4.75 0.38
CA LEU A 229 -15.69 -4.41 0.12
C LEU A 229 -15.06 -5.30 -0.98
N PHE A 230 -15.38 -6.60 -1.03
CA PHE A 230 -14.81 -7.53 -2.00
C PHE A 230 -15.46 -7.37 -3.37
N THR A 231 -16.78 -7.17 -3.40
CA THR A 231 -17.50 -6.86 -4.63
C THR A 231 -16.96 -5.58 -5.27
N PHE A 232 -16.74 -4.52 -4.47
CA PHE A 232 -16.13 -3.29 -4.96
C PHE A 232 -14.66 -3.46 -5.36
N ALA A 233 -13.92 -4.36 -4.71
CA ALA A 233 -12.55 -4.68 -5.12
C ALA A 233 -12.53 -5.28 -6.54
N TYR A 234 -13.34 -6.31 -6.81
CA TYR A 234 -13.41 -6.92 -8.13
C TYR A 234 -13.91 -5.94 -9.21
N ALA A 235 -14.93 -5.12 -8.89
CA ALA A 235 -15.41 -4.09 -9.81
C ALA A 235 -14.30 -3.06 -10.14
N ALA A 236 -13.50 -2.67 -9.15
CA ALA A 236 -12.36 -1.78 -9.36
C ALA A 236 -11.23 -2.43 -10.16
N GLU A 237 -10.95 -3.73 -9.93
CA GLU A 237 -10.00 -4.50 -10.72
C GLU A 237 -10.43 -4.54 -12.20
N TYR A 238 -11.67 -4.92 -12.50
CA TYR A 238 -12.20 -4.89 -13.86
C TYR A 238 -12.10 -3.50 -14.51
N ALA A 239 -12.43 -2.44 -13.77
CA ALA A 239 -12.36 -1.08 -14.31
C ALA A 239 -10.93 -0.67 -14.70
N VAL A 240 -9.95 -1.03 -13.86
CA VAL A 240 -8.54 -0.72 -14.11
C VAL A 240 -7.98 -1.61 -15.21
N LEU A 241 -8.31 -2.90 -15.25
CA LEU A 241 -7.91 -3.80 -16.32
C LEU A 241 -8.51 -3.39 -17.67
N ALA A 242 -9.76 -2.95 -17.69
CA ALA A 242 -10.39 -2.42 -18.90
C ALA A 242 -9.71 -1.15 -19.41
N ALA A 243 -9.30 -0.25 -18.51
CA ALA A 243 -8.52 0.94 -18.89
C ALA A 243 -7.15 0.54 -19.44
N TYR A 244 -6.46 -0.38 -18.76
CA TYR A 244 -5.18 -0.93 -19.20
C TYR A 244 -5.26 -1.58 -20.60
N GLU A 245 -6.24 -2.44 -20.85
CA GLU A 245 -6.41 -3.09 -22.16
C GLU A 245 -6.82 -2.09 -23.27
N ALA A 246 -7.41 -0.95 -22.93
CA ALA A 246 -7.70 0.12 -23.89
C ALA A 246 -6.45 0.95 -24.26
N GLU A 247 -5.42 0.95 -23.42
CA GLU A 247 -4.19 1.74 -23.59
C GLU A 247 -3.01 0.92 -24.18
N LYS A 248 -3.17 -0.40 -24.29
CA LYS A 248 -2.15 -1.36 -24.73
C LYS A 248 -1.87 -1.35 -26.24
#